data_AF-A0A0B2NUZ9-F1
#
_entry.id   AF-A0A0B2NUZ9-F1
#
_cell.length_a   1.000
_cell.length_b   1.000
_cell.length_c   1.000
_cell.angle_alpha   90.00
_cell.angle_beta   90.00
_cell.angle_gamma   90.00
#
_symmetry.space_group_name_H-M   'P 1'
#
loop_
_entity.id
_entity.type
_entity.pdbx_description
1 polymer ?
#
loop_
_entity_poly.entity_id
_entity_poly.type
_entity_poly.pdbx_seq_one_letter_code
_entity_poly.pdbx_strand_id
1 'polypeptide(L)'
;MELTKETYSCSLRLKNTVEEDAIRSQPGSSEVHMFFPDSLGDDLIVEFQESKGKHFGRVLVQVATIADDPADKLRWWPIYREPNHELMGKLQLYVNYSTSADDNSHLKQRQLHMT
;
A
#
# COMPACT_ATOMS: atom_id res chain seq x y z
N MET A 1 -5.28 -31.94 -12.25
CA MET A 1 -4.11 -31.11 -11.93
C MET A 1 -4.61 -30.02 -11.00
N GLU A 2 -4.31 -30.13 -9.71
CA GLU A 2 -4.61 -29.07 -8.74
C GLU A 2 -3.56 -27.98 -8.97
N LEU A 3 -3.95 -26.85 -9.57
CA LEU A 3 -3.15 -25.63 -9.51
C LEU A 3 -3.09 -25.27 -8.03
N THR A 4 -1.98 -25.54 -7.37
CA THR A 4 -1.72 -25.03 -6.02
C THR A 4 -1.85 -23.53 -6.09
N LYS A 5 -3.00 -23.00 -5.67
CA LYS A 5 -3.26 -21.57 -5.60
C LYS A 5 -2.24 -21.03 -4.62
N GLU A 6 -1.23 -20.35 -5.14
CA GLU A 6 -0.21 -19.74 -4.30
C GLU A 6 -0.92 -18.73 -3.39
N THR A 7 -1.07 -19.08 -2.11
CA THR A 7 -1.68 -18.20 -1.13
C THR A 7 -0.63 -17.19 -0.72
N TYR A 8 -0.67 -16.01 -1.34
CA TYR A 8 0.13 -14.87 -0.92
C TYR A 8 -0.52 -14.19 0.29
N SER A 9 0.30 -13.68 1.18
CA SER A 9 -0.11 -12.72 2.20
C SER A 9 0.52 -11.36 1.92
N CYS A 10 -0.18 -10.30 2.28
CA CYS A 10 0.29 -8.93 2.15
C CYS A 10 0.55 -8.34 3.53
N SER A 11 1.56 -7.48 3.62
CA SER A 11 1.80 -6.63 4.77
C SER A 11 1.83 -5.18 4.32
N LEU A 12 1.02 -4.33 4.94
CA LEU A 12 0.81 -2.94 4.55
C LEU A 12 1.23 -2.01 5.68
N ARG A 13 2.07 -1.01 5.36
CA ARG A 13 2.55 -0.02 6.33
C ARG A 13 3.01 1.26 5.65
N LEU A 14 3.00 2.38 6.37
CA LEU A 14 3.77 3.54 5.93
C LEU A 14 5.26 3.29 6.18
N LYS A 15 6.10 3.87 5.35
CA LYS A 15 7.56 3.74 5.44
C LYS A 15 8.12 4.19 6.80
N ASN A 16 7.48 5.18 7.41
CA ASN A 16 7.86 5.73 8.72
C ASN A 16 7.30 4.92 9.89
N THR A 17 6.44 3.92 9.64
CA THR A 17 5.93 3.01 10.68
C THR A 17 6.88 1.84 10.89
N VAL A 18 7.00 1.37 12.13
CA VAL A 18 7.76 0.15 12.48
C VAL A 18 7.11 -1.09 11.85
N GLU A 19 7.92 -2.08 11.48
CA GLU A 19 7.45 -3.30 10.80
C GLU A 19 6.43 -4.09 11.64
N GLU A 20 6.55 -4.04 12.97
CA GLU A 20 5.66 -4.72 13.91
C GLU A 20 4.22 -4.20 13.87
N ASP A 21 4.02 -2.96 13.42
CA ASP A 21 2.71 -2.32 13.29
C ASP A 21 2.09 -2.55 11.90
N ALA A 22 2.76 -3.31 11.03
CA ALA A 22 2.28 -3.55 9.69
C ALA A 22 1.01 -4.41 9.70
N ILE A 23 0.00 -3.95 8.96
CA ILE A 23 -1.29 -4.63 8.86
C ILE A 23 -1.14 -5.82 7.92
N ARG A 24 -1.61 -7.00 8.33
CA ARG A 24 -1.62 -8.20 7.48
C ARG A 24 -2.97 -8.34 6.79
N SER A 25 -2.94 -8.59 5.49
CA SER A 25 -4.16 -8.77 4.68
C SER A 25 -3.96 -9.84 3.61
N GLN A 26 -5.06 -10.27 3.00
CA GLN A 26 -5.01 -11.17 1.85
C GLN A 26 -5.28 -10.42 0.54
N PRO A 27 -4.50 -10.67 -0.52
CA PRO A 27 -4.79 -10.08 -1.83
C PRO A 27 -6.15 -10.57 -2.36
N GLY A 28 -6.96 -9.63 -2.87
CA GLY A 28 -8.33 -9.89 -3.30
C GLY A 28 -9.38 -9.88 -2.18
N SER A 29 -8.96 -9.57 -0.94
CA SER A 29 -9.88 -9.24 0.15
C SER A 29 -10.57 -7.90 -0.11
N SER A 30 -11.78 -7.72 0.41
CA SER A 30 -12.49 -6.43 0.40
C SER A 30 -12.23 -5.61 1.67
N GLU A 31 -11.12 -5.87 2.34
CA GLU A 31 -10.70 -5.17 3.54
C GLU A 31 -10.32 -3.72 3.23
N VAL A 32 -10.84 -2.79 4.03
CA VAL A 32 -10.52 -1.37 3.91
C VAL A 32 -9.52 -1.01 4.99
N HIS A 33 -8.39 -0.44 4.60
CA HIS A 33 -7.34 0.00 5.51
C HIS A 33 -7.17 1.52 5.44
N MET A 34 -7.01 2.15 6.60
CA MET A 34 -6.81 3.59 6.73
C MET A 34 -5.40 3.89 7.21
N PHE A 35 -4.71 4.78 6.52
CA PHE A 35 -3.36 5.25 6.88
C PHE A 35 -3.32 6.76 7.01
N PHE A 36 -2.44 7.25 7.89
CA PHE A 36 -2.27 8.67 8.19
C PHE A 36 -0.82 9.08 7.89
N PRO A 37 -0.50 9.46 6.63
CA PRO A 37 0.85 9.90 6.29
C PRO A 37 1.17 11.25 6.92
N ASP A 38 2.39 11.41 7.40
CA ASP A 38 2.91 12.66 7.95
C ASP A 38 3.08 13.69 6.84
N SER A 39 3.53 13.23 5.67
CA SER A 39 3.86 14.09 4.53
C SER A 39 3.44 13.49 3.18
N LEU A 40 3.42 14.31 2.13
CA LEU A 40 3.26 13.83 0.74
C LEU A 40 4.48 13.05 0.25
N GLY A 41 5.65 13.24 0.88
CA GLY A 41 6.87 12.51 0.57
C GLY A 41 6.95 11.12 1.20
N ASP A 42 5.91 10.73 1.96
CA ASP A 42 5.83 9.39 2.53
C ASP A 42 5.49 8.37 1.44
N ASP A 43 5.88 7.12 1.73
CA ASP A 43 5.54 5.97 0.90
C ASP A 43 4.67 5.01 1.73
N LEU A 44 3.58 4.53 1.14
CA LEU A 44 2.91 3.32 1.58
C LEU A 44 3.62 2.12 0.95
N ILE A 45 4.01 1.16 1.78
CA ILE A 45 4.70 -0.06 1.38
C ILE A 45 3.70 -1.21 1.48
N VAL A 46 3.57 -1.97 0.38
CA VAL A 46 2.85 -3.25 0.36
C VAL A 46 3.84 -4.36 0.07
N GLU A 47 4.15 -5.17 1.07
CA GLU A 47 5.07 -6.30 0.96
C GLU A 47 4.29 -7.60 0.74
N PHE A 48 4.72 -8.38 -0.24
CA PHE A 48 4.12 -9.66 -0.59
C PHE A 48 4.99 -10.80 -0.07
N GLN A 49 4.36 -11.72 0.63
CA GLN A 49 5.00 -12.92 1.14
C GLN A 49 4.31 -14.16 0.56
N GLU A 50 5.12 -15.14 0.15
CA GLU A 50 4.63 -16.46 -0.22
C GLU A 50 4.19 -17.23 1.03
N SER A 51 3.35 -18.26 0.87
CA SER A 51 2.82 -19.11 1.94
C SER A 51 3.88 -19.76 2.86
N LYS A 52 5.15 -19.75 2.44
CA LYS A 52 6.32 -20.23 3.20
C LYS A 52 7.06 -19.12 3.96
N GLY A 53 6.52 -17.90 4.00
CA GLY A 53 7.14 -16.71 4.62
C GLY A 53 8.27 -16.10 3.79
N LYS A 54 8.45 -16.54 2.54
CA LYS A 54 9.47 -16.00 1.65
C LYS A 54 9.00 -14.68 1.04
N HIS A 55 9.85 -13.66 1.07
CA HIS A 55 9.57 -12.38 0.42
C HIS A 55 9.46 -12.56 -1.09
N PHE A 56 8.29 -12.22 -1.64
CA PHE A 56 8.03 -12.27 -3.08
C PHE A 56 8.49 -10.97 -3.76
N GLY A 57 8.10 -9.84 -3.20
CA GLY A 57 8.41 -8.50 -3.68
C GLY A 57 7.61 -7.44 -2.91
N ARG A 58 7.81 -6.17 -3.26
CA ARG A 58 7.12 -5.04 -2.64
C ARG A 58 6.62 -4.04 -3.68
N VAL A 59 5.58 -3.31 -3.31
CA VAL A 59 5.09 -2.13 -3.99
C VAL A 59 5.39 -0.91 -3.12
N LEU A 60 5.87 0.16 -3.75
CA LEU A 60 6.01 1.48 -3.12
C LEU A 60 4.99 2.42 -3.75
N VAL A 61 4.04 2.88 -2.94
CA VAL A 61 2.97 3.80 -3.34
C VAL A 61 3.26 5.16 -2.73
N GLN A 62 3.72 6.09 -3.56
CA GLN A 62 3.99 7.46 -3.11
C GLN A 62 2.70 8.21 -2.83
N VAL A 63 2.60 8.82 -1.66
CA VAL A 63 1.43 9.62 -1.29
C VAL A 63 1.25 10.79 -2.25
N ALA A 64 2.34 11.43 -2.67
CA ALA A 64 2.34 12.48 -3.70
C ALA A 64 1.66 12.04 -5.00
N THR A 65 1.95 10.82 -5.49
CA THR A 65 1.35 10.32 -6.74
C THR A 65 -0.16 10.15 -6.62
N ILE A 66 -0.66 9.69 -5.47
CA ILE A 66 -2.11 9.58 -5.25
C ILE A 66 -2.74 10.97 -5.16
N ALA A 67 -2.11 11.88 -4.42
CA ALA A 67 -2.59 13.25 -4.21
C ALA A 67 -2.57 14.11 -5.48
N ASP A 68 -1.72 13.79 -6.46
CA ASP A 68 -1.63 14.50 -7.75
C ASP A 68 -2.88 14.31 -8.62
N ASP A 69 -3.48 13.12 -8.61
CA ASP A 69 -4.71 12.82 -9.35
C ASP A 69 -5.77 12.10 -8.50
N PRO A 70 -6.42 12.78 -7.53
CA PRO A 70 -7.33 12.15 -6.59
C PRO A 70 -8.61 11.57 -7.25
N ALA A 71 -8.87 11.86 -8.53
CA ALA A 71 -9.98 11.30 -9.29
C ALA A 71 -9.66 9.86 -9.77
N ASP A 72 -8.40 9.56 -10.07
CA ASP A 72 -7.94 8.22 -10.41
C ASP A 72 -7.76 7.39 -9.14
N LYS A 73 -8.81 6.67 -8.76
CA LYS A 73 -8.85 5.90 -7.51
C LYS A 73 -8.37 4.46 -7.67
N LEU A 74 -8.33 3.90 -8.88
CA LEU A 74 -8.04 2.49 -9.11
C LEU A 74 -6.80 2.35 -9.99
N ARG A 75 -5.64 2.13 -9.36
CA ARG A 75 -4.33 2.23 -10.03
C ARG A 75 -3.56 0.92 -10.01
N TRP A 76 -2.80 0.68 -11.07
CA TRP A 76 -1.88 -0.45 -11.17
C TRP A 76 -0.47 -0.04 -10.75
N TRP A 77 0.07 -0.74 -9.77
CA TRP A 77 1.41 -0.51 -9.24
C TRP A 77 2.34 -1.69 -9.56
N PRO A 78 3.57 -1.44 -10.02
CA PRO A 78 4.53 -2.50 -10.27
C PRO A 78 5.02 -3.12 -8.95
N ILE A 79 5.10 -4.45 -8.92
CA ILE A 79 5.68 -5.21 -7.81
C ILE A 79 7.14 -5.49 -8.17
N TYR A 80 8.07 -5.06 -7.32
CA TYR A 80 9.50 -5.28 -7.52
C TYR A 80 10.08 -6.18 -6.43
N ARG A 81 10.97 -7.09 -6.82
CA ARG A 81 11.78 -7.86 -5.88
C ARG A 81 13.13 -7.19 -5.67
N GLU A 82 13.46 -6.93 -4.42
CA GLU A 82 14.73 -6.35 -4.00
C GLU A 82 15.73 -7.45 -3.60
N PRO A 83 17.06 -7.19 -3.65
CA PRO A 83 17.72 -5.94 -4.05
C PRO A 83 17.89 -5.75 -5.56
N ASN A 84 17.55 -6.76 -6.37
CA ASN A 84 17.79 -6.77 -7.82
C ASN A 84 16.83 -5.88 -8.64
N HIS A 85 15.82 -5.29 -8.00
CA HIS A 85 14.76 -4.50 -8.64
C HIS A 85 14.07 -5.23 -9.81
N GLU A 86 13.84 -6.54 -9.65
CA GLU A 86 13.24 -7.38 -10.68
C GLU A 86 11.72 -7.19 -10.70
N LEU A 87 11.14 -6.87 -11.87
CA LEU A 87 9.68 -6.69 -12.02
C LEU A 87 8.98 -8.06 -11.93
N MET A 88 8.24 -8.27 -10.84
CA MET A 88 7.51 -9.51 -10.54
C MET A 88 6.08 -9.52 -11.08
N GLY A 89 5.48 -8.35 -11.26
CA GLY A 89 4.09 -8.25 -11.68
C GLY A 89 3.51 -6.88 -11.38
N LYS A 90 2.17 -6.83 -11.27
CA LYS A 90 1.45 -5.61 -10.92
C LYS A 90 0.35 -5.91 -9.91
N LEU A 91 0.12 -4.96 -9.02
CA LEU A 91 -0.96 -4.95 -8.04
C LEU A 91 -1.95 -3.85 -8.41
N GLN A 92 -3.23 -4.17 -8.45
CA GLN A 92 -4.27 -3.15 -8.53
C GLN A 92 -4.64 -2.74 -7.10
N LEU A 93 -4.63 -1.44 -6.82
CA LEU A 93 -5.09 -0.89 -5.55
C LEU A 93 -6.18 0.13 -5.80
N TYR A 94 -7.24 0.07 -5.00
CA TYR A 94 -8.18 1.16 -4.89
C TYR A 94 -7.72 2.09 -3.76
N VAL A 95 -7.29 3.31 -4.07
CA VAL A 95 -6.76 4.25 -3.09
C VAL A 95 -7.42 5.62 -3.22
N ASN A 96 -7.86 6.17 -2.10
CA ASN A 96 -8.40 7.54 -2.02
C ASN A 96 -7.55 8.36 -1.05
N TYR A 97 -7.15 9.53 -1.50
CA TYR A 97 -6.49 10.52 -0.67
C TYR A 97 -7.48 11.62 -0.28
N SER A 98 -7.51 11.96 0.99
CA SER A 98 -8.28 13.09 1.50
C SER A 98 -7.47 13.89 2.53
N THR A 99 -7.69 15.20 2.54
CA THR A 99 -7.13 16.09 3.55
C THR A 99 -8.25 16.79 4.27
N SER A 100 -8.33 16.64 5.59
CA SER A 100 -9.13 17.54 6.41
C SER A 100 -8.27 18.75 6.81
N ALA A 101 -8.79 19.94 6.53
CA ALA A 101 -8.34 21.14 7.21
C ALA A 101 -9.42 21.45 8.24
N ASP A 102 -9.12 21.28 9.52
CA ASP A 102 -10.01 21.79 10.56
C ASP A 102 -9.84 23.32 10.59
N ASP A 103 -10.92 24.06 10.31
CA ASP A 103 -10.93 25.53 10.13
C ASP A 103 -10.38 26.30 11.35
N ASN A 104 -10.16 25.63 12.49
CA ASN A 104 -9.65 26.23 13.73
C ASN A 104 -8.31 25.69 14.25
N SER A 105 -7.63 24.79 13.52
CA SER A 105 -6.30 24.33 13.92
C SER A 105 -5.35 24.20 12.73
N HIS A 106 -4.10 24.61 12.90
CA HIS A 106 -3.04 24.50 11.87
C HIS A 106 -2.70 23.03 11.50
N LEU A 107 -3.43 22.04 12.01
CA LEU A 107 -3.17 20.63 11.81
C LEU A 107 -4.00 20.11 10.62
N LYS A 108 -3.40 20.11 9.43
CA LYS A 108 -3.97 19.40 8.27
C LYS A 108 -3.72 17.91 8.45
N GLN A 109 -4.78 17.12 8.62
CA GLN A 109 -4.65 15.66 8.70
C GLN A 109 -4.86 15.05 7.32
N ARG A 110 -3.90 14.21 6.91
CA ARG A 110 -3.93 13.49 5.64
C ARG A 110 -4.38 12.06 5.89
N GLN A 111 -5.21 11.55 5.02
CA GLN A 111 -5.80 10.22 5.16
C GLN A 111 -5.75 9.49 3.82
N LEU A 112 -5.37 8.23 3.87
CA LEU A 112 -5.39 7.29 2.76
C LEU A 112 -6.35 6.16 3.08
N HIS A 113 -7.35 5.98 2.22
CA HIS A 113 -8.27 4.85 2.29
C HIS A 113 -7.90 3.87 1.18
N MET A 114 -7.60 2.63 1.53
CA MET A 114 -7.15 1.61 0.58
C MET A 114 -7.98 0.33 0.67
N THR A 115 -8.22 -0.28 -0.48
CA THR A 115 -8.81 -1.63 -0.65
C THR A 115 -8.07 -2.37 -1.76
#